data_AF-A0A0C3ADC2-F1
#
_entry.id   AF-A0A0C3ADC2-F1
#
_cell.length_a   1.000
_cell.length_b   1.000
_cell.length_c   1.000
_cell.angle_alpha   90.00
_cell.angle_beta   90.00
_cell.angle_gamma   90.00
#
_symmetry.space_group_name_H-M   'P 1'
#
loop_
_entity.id
_entity.type
_entity.pdbx_description
1 polymer ?
#
loop_
_entity_poly.entity_id
_entity_poly.type
_entity_poly.pdbx_seq_one_letter_code
_entity_poly.pdbx_strand_id
1 'polypeptide(L)'
;MQASKKRGIVYLVTKYGFIHLYNLESGACVYMNRIFCETIFVTVEHEATNGIIGINKGQVLSVNVDGQTIIPYILTTLNDTELAFKLASRVNLPGADDLYIKQYQQLFRSGQYGEAVKVAANSPRGILRTVQVIESFKTAPAPPGGLSPILQYFGILLKGELDHLESVELARSVLQQGRKQLLEKWLKDNKLTCS
;
A
#
# COMPACT_ATOMS: atom_id res chain seq x y z
N MET A 1 7.51 -25.86 -6.51
CA MET A 1 7.46 -24.51 -5.89
C MET A 1 7.29 -23.51 -7.02
N GLN A 2 6.41 -22.52 -6.87
CA GLN A 2 6.22 -21.42 -7.83
C GLN A 2 6.15 -20.09 -7.06
N ALA A 3 6.63 -18.99 -7.65
CA ALA A 3 6.65 -17.69 -6.99
C ALA A 3 5.95 -16.62 -7.83
N SER A 4 4.92 -16.02 -7.26
CA SER A 4 4.18 -14.92 -7.88
C SER A 4 4.94 -13.62 -7.73
N LYS A 5 5.61 -13.18 -8.80
CA LYS A 5 6.35 -11.91 -8.81
C LYS A 5 5.44 -10.71 -8.56
N LYS A 6 4.21 -10.75 -9.11
CA LYS A 6 3.24 -9.66 -8.99
C LYS A 6 2.74 -9.46 -7.56
N ARG A 7 2.56 -10.55 -6.80
CA ARG A 7 2.01 -10.50 -5.43
C ARG A 7 3.05 -10.65 -4.33
N GLY A 8 4.28 -11.03 -4.68
CA GLY A 8 5.32 -11.32 -3.69
C GLY A 8 4.98 -12.51 -2.80
N ILE A 9 4.30 -13.52 -3.34
CA ILE A 9 3.92 -14.75 -2.61
C ILE A 9 4.58 -15.97 -3.24
N VAL A 10 5.15 -16.84 -2.40
CA VAL A 10 5.68 -18.15 -2.78
C VAL A 10 4.64 -19.23 -2.50
N TYR A 11 4.35 -20.04 -3.51
CA TYR A 11 3.50 -21.22 -3.44
C TYR A 11 4.37 -22.48 -3.36
N LEU A 12 4.23 -23.22 -2.26
CA LEU A 12 4.92 -24.48 -2.05
C LEU A 12 3.89 -25.60 -1.91
N VAL A 13 4.00 -26.61 -2.77
CA VAL A 13 3.19 -27.83 -2.72
C VAL A 13 4.07 -28.97 -2.21
N THR A 14 3.58 -29.72 -1.22
CA THR A 14 4.28 -30.87 -0.66
C THR A 14 3.81 -32.19 -1.29
N LYS A 15 4.62 -33.24 -1.16
CA LYS A 15 4.29 -34.60 -1.63
C LYS A 15 2.98 -35.13 -1.07
N TYR A 16 2.60 -34.72 0.15
CA TYR A 16 1.38 -35.16 0.83
C TYR A 16 0.16 -34.25 0.56
N GLY A 17 0.24 -33.35 -0.41
CA GLY A 17 -0.88 -32.54 -0.85
C GLY A 17 -1.16 -31.30 0.02
N PHE A 18 -0.17 -30.84 0.78
CA PHE A 18 -0.26 -29.54 1.46
C PHE A 18 0.15 -28.42 0.52
N ILE A 19 -0.58 -27.31 0.61
CA ILE A 19 -0.18 -26.03 0.03
C ILE A 19 0.27 -25.10 1.16
N HIS A 20 1.37 -24.43 0.93
CA HIS A 20 1.89 -23.39 1.80
C HIS A 20 2.08 -22.11 0.98
N LEU A 21 1.66 -21.00 1.54
CA LEU A 21 1.87 -19.67 1.00
C LEU A 21 2.82 -18.92 1.93
N TYR A 22 3.90 -18.38 1.37
CA TYR A 22 4.87 -17.57 2.13
C TYR A 22 5.01 -16.19 1.51
N ASN A 23 5.21 -15.17 2.36
CA ASN A 23 5.63 -13.86 1.88
C ASN A 23 7.07 -13.96 1.35
N LEU A 24 7.30 -13.51 0.12
CA LEU A 24 8.58 -13.62 -0.57
C LEU A 24 9.70 -12.81 0.12
N GLU A 25 9.37 -11.67 0.73
CA GLU A 25 10.36 -10.78 1.33
C GLU A 25 10.80 -11.27 2.72
N SER A 26 9.85 -11.62 3.59
CA SER A 26 10.16 -11.98 4.98
C SER A 26 10.27 -13.49 5.22
N GLY A 27 9.81 -14.32 4.28
CA GLY A 27 9.64 -15.75 4.50
C GLY A 27 8.50 -16.11 5.47
N ALA A 28 7.69 -15.13 5.90
CA ALA A 28 6.58 -15.36 6.82
C ALA A 28 5.53 -16.29 6.20
N CYS A 29 5.06 -17.27 6.98
CA CYS A 29 4.01 -18.19 6.55
C CYS A 29 2.65 -17.47 6.59
N VAL A 30 2.00 -17.36 5.44
CA VAL A 30 0.69 -16.72 5.31
C VAL A 30 -0.42 -17.75 5.45
N TYR A 31 -0.33 -18.87 4.76
CA TYR A 31 -1.39 -19.87 4.76
C TYR A 31 -0.84 -21.27 4.61
N MET A 32 -1.40 -22.22 5.34
CA MET A 32 -1.09 -23.64 5.23
C MET A 32 -2.38 -24.44 5.31
N ASN A 33 -2.60 -25.31 4.33
CA ASN A 33 -3.69 -26.26 4.42
C ASN A 33 -3.40 -27.50 3.57
N ARG A 34 -4.03 -28.62 3.94
CA ARG A 34 -4.06 -29.78 3.07
C ARG A 34 -5.17 -29.60 2.06
N ILE A 35 -4.78 -29.49 0.80
CA ILE A 35 -5.73 -29.37 -0.32
C ILE A 35 -5.92 -30.72 -1.02
N PHE A 36 -5.01 -31.68 -0.85
CA PHE A 36 -5.11 -33.01 -1.46
C PHE A 36 -4.68 -34.16 -0.56
N CYS A 37 -5.26 -35.33 -0.81
CA CYS A 37 -4.80 -36.61 -0.29
C CYS A 37 -3.75 -37.26 -1.19
N GLU A 38 -3.81 -36.99 -2.50
CA GLU A 38 -2.88 -37.54 -3.50
C GLU A 38 -1.74 -36.57 -3.85
N THR A 39 -0.63 -37.12 -4.32
CA THR A 39 0.55 -36.34 -4.71
C THR A 39 0.30 -35.57 -6.00
N ILE A 40 0.49 -34.25 -5.93
CA ILE A 40 0.67 -33.42 -7.14
C ILE A 40 2.07 -33.71 -7.68
N PHE A 41 2.14 -34.25 -8.89
CA PHE A 41 3.41 -34.65 -9.50
C PHE A 41 3.97 -33.61 -10.48
N VAL A 42 3.12 -32.69 -10.97
CA VAL A 42 3.55 -31.57 -11.82
C VAL A 42 2.85 -30.29 -11.41
N THR A 43 3.61 -29.19 -11.43
CA THR A 43 3.10 -27.85 -11.13
C THR A 43 3.65 -26.82 -12.10
N VAL A 44 2.84 -25.84 -12.48
CA VAL A 44 3.23 -24.71 -13.32
C VAL A 44 2.70 -23.40 -12.71
N GLU A 45 3.34 -22.29 -13.03
CA GLU A 45 2.79 -20.97 -12.72
C GLU A 45 1.46 -20.75 -13.47
N HIS A 46 0.48 -20.16 -12.78
CA HIS A 46 -0.78 -19.75 -13.40
C HIS A 46 -0.74 -18.24 -13.65
N GLU A 47 -0.27 -17.84 -14.83
CA GLU A 47 0.00 -16.44 -15.18
C GLU A 47 -1.24 -15.53 -15.02
N ALA A 48 -2.41 -16.00 -15.47
CA ALA A 48 -3.66 -15.22 -15.43
C ALA A 48 -4.06 -14.78 -14.01
N THR A 49 -3.89 -15.67 -13.03
CA THR A 49 -4.25 -15.40 -11.63
C THR A 49 -3.04 -15.03 -10.75
N ASN A 50 -1.83 -15.19 -11.29
CA ASN A 50 -0.55 -15.10 -10.60
C ASN A 50 -0.46 -16.11 -9.43
N GLY A 51 -0.95 -17.33 -9.69
CA GLY A 51 -1.01 -18.44 -8.74
C GLY A 51 -0.21 -19.66 -9.21
N ILE A 52 -0.65 -20.84 -8.79
CA ILE A 52 -0.06 -22.13 -9.16
C ILE A 52 -1.14 -23.06 -9.68
N ILE A 53 -0.85 -23.78 -10.76
CA ILE A 53 -1.63 -24.94 -11.22
C ILE A 53 -0.86 -26.21 -10.87
N GLY A 54 -1.57 -27.21 -10.35
CA GLY A 54 -1.05 -28.55 -10.08
C GLY A 54 -1.92 -29.61 -10.73
N ILE A 55 -1.30 -30.71 -11.16
CA ILE A 55 -1.99 -31.87 -11.73
C ILE A 55 -1.68 -33.10 -10.86
N ASN A 56 -2.73 -33.87 -10.57
CA ASN A 56 -2.67 -35.18 -9.93
C ASN A 56 -3.28 -36.26 -10.87
N LYS A 57 -3.70 -37.42 -10.35
CA LYS A 57 -4.33 -38.47 -11.16
C LYS A 57 -5.72 -38.07 -11.67
N GLY A 58 -5.73 -37.31 -12.76
CA GLY A 58 -6.94 -36.95 -13.49
C GLY A 58 -7.62 -35.64 -13.06
N GLN A 59 -7.07 -34.91 -12.08
CA GLN A 59 -7.59 -33.60 -11.68
C GLN A 59 -6.56 -32.50 -11.94
N VAL A 60 -7.06 -31.36 -12.42
CA VAL A 60 -6.30 -30.12 -12.60
C VAL A 60 -6.81 -29.11 -11.59
N LEU A 61 -5.91 -28.56 -10.78
CA LEU A 61 -6.27 -27.68 -9.68
C LEU A 61 -5.46 -26.40 -9.76
N SER A 62 -6.11 -25.27 -9.47
CA SER A 62 -5.49 -23.96 -9.42
C SER A 62 -5.63 -23.40 -8.01
N VAL A 63 -4.54 -22.85 -7.48
CA VAL A 63 -4.53 -22.10 -6.23
C VAL A 63 -3.97 -20.71 -6.51
N ASN A 64 -4.71 -19.69 -6.12
CA ASN A 64 -4.27 -18.31 -6.18
C ASN A 64 -4.69 -17.57 -4.92
N VAL A 65 -4.04 -16.44 -4.67
CA VAL A 65 -4.46 -15.52 -3.61
C VAL A 65 -5.70 -14.78 -4.07
N ASP A 66 -6.62 -14.50 -3.16
CA ASP A 66 -7.70 -13.53 -3.36
C ASP A 66 -7.31 -12.20 -2.71
N GLY A 67 -7.31 -11.15 -3.51
CA GLY A 67 -6.89 -9.81 -3.09
C GLY A 67 -7.86 -9.14 -2.12
N GLN A 68 -9.13 -9.56 -2.09
CA GLN A 68 -10.15 -9.00 -1.20
C GLN A 68 -10.07 -9.57 0.22
N THR A 69 -9.64 -10.83 0.34
CA THR A 69 -9.73 -11.59 1.60
C THR A 69 -8.38 -11.82 2.27
N ILE A 70 -7.26 -11.75 1.54
CA ILE A 70 -5.93 -11.98 2.13
C ILE A 70 -5.58 -10.98 3.25
N ILE A 71 -5.89 -9.70 3.07
CA ILE A 71 -5.58 -8.68 4.09
C ILE A 71 -6.44 -8.89 5.35
N PRO A 72 -7.78 -9.01 5.26
CA PRO A 72 -8.60 -9.38 6.41
C PRO A 72 -8.10 -10.65 7.11
N TYR A 73 -7.76 -11.69 6.35
CA TYR A 73 -7.26 -12.95 6.92
C TYR A 73 -5.97 -12.77 7.71
N ILE A 74 -4.99 -12.03 7.18
CA ILE A 74 -3.73 -11.76 7.90
C ILE A 74 -4.01 -10.99 9.20
N LEU A 75 -4.91 -10.00 9.15
CA LEU A 75 -5.25 -9.19 10.32
C LEU A 75 -6.01 -9.99 11.39
N THR A 76 -7.00 -10.80 11.01
CA THR A 76 -7.88 -11.47 11.97
C THR A 76 -7.33 -12.81 12.44
N THR A 77 -6.70 -13.57 11.54
CA THR A 77 -6.29 -14.95 11.80
C THR A 77 -4.82 -15.05 12.19
N LEU A 78 -3.93 -14.31 11.49
CA LEU A 78 -2.51 -14.30 11.83
C LEU A 78 -2.16 -13.22 12.87
N ASN A 79 -3.03 -12.23 13.06
CA ASN A 79 -2.81 -11.07 13.93
C ASN A 79 -1.47 -10.34 13.62
N ASP A 80 -1.09 -10.30 12.34
CA ASP A 80 0.16 -9.70 11.88
C ASP A 80 -0.13 -8.43 11.07
N THR A 81 -0.25 -7.31 11.79
CA THR A 81 -0.56 -6.00 11.21
C THR A 81 0.55 -5.48 10.31
N GLU A 82 1.82 -5.78 10.62
CA GLU A 82 2.97 -5.33 9.85
C GLU A 82 3.02 -6.04 8.49
N LEU A 83 2.80 -7.35 8.47
CA LEU A 83 2.72 -8.13 7.23
C LEU A 83 1.54 -7.68 6.36
N ALA A 84 0.35 -7.53 6.97
CA ALA A 84 -0.84 -7.05 6.27
C ALA A 84 -0.56 -5.68 5.61
N PHE A 85 0.08 -4.78 6.34
CA PHE A 85 0.43 -3.46 5.83
C PHE A 85 1.41 -3.54 4.67
N LYS A 86 2.58 -4.17 4.86
CA LYS A 86 3.61 -4.28 3.82
C LYS A 86 3.10 -4.94 2.54
N LEU A 87 2.28 -5.98 2.69
CA LEU A 87 1.72 -6.71 1.55
C LEU A 87 0.67 -5.87 0.81
N ALA A 88 -0.20 -5.17 1.54
CA ALA A 88 -1.19 -4.28 0.93
C ALA A 88 -0.55 -3.07 0.24
N SER A 89 0.47 -2.44 0.85
CA SER A 89 1.21 -1.32 0.26
C SER A 89 1.85 -1.71 -1.08
N ARG A 90 2.44 -2.90 -1.16
CA ARG A 90 3.20 -3.34 -2.33
C ARG A 90 2.31 -3.67 -3.52
N VAL A 91 1.19 -4.35 -3.27
CA VAL A 91 0.35 -4.93 -4.32
C VAL A 91 -0.95 -4.13 -4.51
N ASN A 92 -1.08 -3.00 -3.81
CA ASN A 92 -2.25 -2.12 -3.85
C ASN A 92 -3.56 -2.88 -3.59
N LEU A 93 -3.56 -3.77 -2.58
CA LEU A 93 -4.71 -4.62 -2.28
C LEU A 93 -5.75 -3.88 -1.44
N PRO A 94 -7.05 -4.12 -1.72
CA PRO A 94 -8.14 -3.61 -0.91
C PRO A 94 -8.14 -4.26 0.49
N GLY A 95 -8.79 -3.60 1.45
CA GLY A 95 -8.94 -4.09 2.84
C GLY A 95 -7.86 -3.61 3.81
N ALA A 96 -6.82 -2.90 3.33
CA ALA A 96 -5.88 -2.18 4.19
C ALA A 96 -6.23 -0.70 4.36
N ASP A 97 -7.26 -0.19 3.69
CA ASP A 97 -7.60 1.24 3.71
C ASP A 97 -7.79 1.76 5.14
N ASP A 98 -8.54 1.01 5.95
CA ASP A 98 -8.75 1.32 7.37
C ASP A 98 -7.45 1.27 8.18
N LEU A 99 -6.47 0.46 7.80
CA LEU A 99 -5.16 0.43 8.46
C LEU A 99 -4.40 1.73 8.20
N TYR A 100 -4.40 2.22 6.95
CA TYR A 100 -3.78 3.50 6.62
C TYR A 100 -4.44 4.64 7.39
N ILE A 101 -5.78 4.66 7.46
CA ILE A 101 -6.52 5.68 8.21
C ILE A 101 -6.17 5.61 9.70
N LYS A 102 -6.18 4.42 10.32
CA LYS A 102 -5.83 4.24 11.73
C LYS A 102 -4.38 4.63 12.02
N GLN A 103 -3.45 4.20 11.17
CA GLN A 103 -2.03 4.52 11.34
C GLN A 103 -1.77 6.02 11.17
N TYR A 104 -2.38 6.66 10.18
CA TYR A 104 -2.34 8.11 10.01
C TYR A 104 -2.87 8.82 11.27
N GLN A 105 -4.06 8.43 11.75
CA GLN A 105 -4.65 9.05 12.95
C GLN A 105 -3.77 8.84 14.18
N GLN A 106 -3.17 7.66 14.36
CA GLN A 106 -2.27 7.37 15.46
C GLN A 106 -1.01 8.23 15.42
N LEU A 107 -0.35 8.31 14.26
CA LEU A 107 0.85 9.14 14.05
C LEU A 107 0.54 10.64 14.22
N PHE A 108 -0.64 11.07 13.74
CA PHE A 108 -1.06 12.45 13.85
C PHE A 108 -1.35 12.82 15.32
N ARG A 109 -2.06 11.97 16.07
CA ARG A 109 -2.33 12.18 17.51
C ARG A 109 -1.08 12.11 18.37
N SER A 110 -0.07 11.33 17.98
CA SER A 110 1.21 11.26 18.70
C SER A 110 2.14 12.44 18.39
N GLY A 111 1.71 13.39 17.56
CA GLY A 111 2.51 14.55 17.16
C GLY A 111 3.61 14.23 16.15
N GLN A 112 3.65 13.00 15.63
CA GLN A 112 4.63 12.56 14.63
C GLN A 112 4.18 12.96 13.22
N TYR A 113 4.07 14.27 13.00
CA TYR A 113 3.54 14.81 11.74
C TYR A 113 4.37 14.41 10.51
N GLY A 114 5.70 14.29 10.64
CA GLY A 114 6.57 13.91 9.53
C GLY A 114 6.30 12.49 8.99
N GLU A 115 6.04 11.52 9.86
CA GLU A 115 5.67 10.16 9.44
C GLU A 115 4.22 10.10 8.97
N ALA A 116 3.30 10.83 9.63
CA ALA A 116 1.90 10.93 9.20
C ALA A 116 1.80 11.47 7.75
N VAL A 117 2.63 12.46 7.41
CA VAL A 117 2.77 13.00 6.05
C VAL A 117 3.16 11.92 5.04
N LYS A 118 4.15 11.08 5.35
CA LYS A 118 4.59 10.00 4.45
C LYS A 118 3.48 8.97 4.24
N VAL A 119 2.77 8.58 5.30
CA VAL A 119 1.65 7.62 5.23
C VAL A 119 0.52 8.18 4.38
N ALA A 120 0.16 9.46 4.57
CA ALA A 120 -0.91 10.10 3.81
C ALA A 120 -0.56 10.25 2.32
N ALA A 121 0.65 10.73 2.01
CA ALA A 121 1.07 10.99 0.63
C ALA A 121 1.26 9.70 -0.19
N ASN A 122 1.74 8.62 0.44
CA ASN A 122 1.97 7.31 -0.21
C ASN A 122 0.78 6.36 -0.05
N SER A 123 -0.37 6.85 0.39
CA SER A 123 -1.54 6.02 0.59
C SER A 123 -2.02 5.38 -0.73
N PRO A 124 -2.38 4.09 -0.72
CA PRO A 124 -2.81 3.35 -1.92
C PRO A 124 -4.04 4.03 -2.53
N ARG A 125 -4.04 4.21 -3.86
CA ARG A 125 -5.12 4.88 -4.60
C ARG A 125 -5.47 6.29 -4.11
N GLY A 126 -4.61 6.91 -3.29
CA GLY A 126 -4.85 8.23 -2.72
C GLY A 126 -5.95 8.28 -1.65
N ILE A 127 -6.24 7.20 -0.93
CA ILE A 127 -7.30 7.17 0.10
C ILE A 127 -7.14 8.25 1.20
N LEU A 128 -5.91 8.70 1.48
CA LEU A 128 -5.61 9.77 2.45
C LEU A 128 -5.29 11.10 1.77
N ARG A 129 -5.41 11.19 0.44
CA ARG A 129 -5.27 12.45 -0.33
C ARG A 129 -6.62 13.16 -0.39
N THR A 130 -7.12 13.54 0.77
CA THR A 130 -8.45 14.16 0.92
C THR A 130 -8.34 15.55 1.53
N VAL A 131 -9.36 16.37 1.29
CA VAL A 131 -9.47 17.73 1.87
C VAL A 131 -9.31 17.71 3.39
N GLN A 132 -9.92 16.73 4.05
CA GLN A 132 -9.87 16.58 5.51
C GLN A 132 -8.44 16.36 6.03
N VAL A 133 -7.63 15.55 5.34
CA VAL A 133 -6.24 15.30 5.72
C VAL A 133 -5.38 16.55 5.46
N ILE A 134 -5.62 17.24 4.35
CA ILE A 134 -4.96 18.51 4.03
C ILE A 134 -5.26 19.57 5.10
N GLU A 135 -6.52 19.74 5.48
CA GLU A 135 -6.93 20.65 6.55
C GLU A 135 -6.29 20.30 7.89
N SER A 136 -6.25 19.01 8.23
CA SER A 136 -5.56 18.53 9.44
C SER A 136 -4.10 18.98 9.46
N PHE A 137 -3.36 18.83 8.34
CA PHE A 137 -1.97 19.29 8.25
C PHE A 137 -1.79 20.80 8.24
N LYS A 138 -2.78 21.58 7.79
CA LYS A 138 -2.76 23.05 7.86
C LYS A 138 -2.89 23.54 9.30
N THR A 139 -3.75 22.91 10.10
CA THR A 139 -3.96 23.28 11.50
C THR A 139 -2.91 22.69 12.44
N ALA A 140 -2.11 21.73 11.98
CA ALA A 140 -1.08 21.08 12.78
C ALA A 140 0.03 22.06 13.20
N PRO A 141 0.43 22.09 14.48
CA PRO A 141 1.53 22.94 14.95
C PRO A 141 2.86 22.56 14.27
N ALA A 142 3.61 23.58 13.84
CA ALA A 142 4.92 23.37 13.25
C ALA A 142 5.94 22.98 14.33
N PRO A 143 6.74 21.92 14.13
CA PRO A 143 7.82 21.60 15.06
C PRO A 143 8.87 22.73 15.10
N PRO A 144 9.43 23.06 16.27
CA PRO A 144 10.37 24.16 16.42
C PRO A 144 11.62 23.94 15.54
N GLY A 145 11.87 24.88 14.62
CA GLY A 145 12.97 24.81 13.64
C GLY A 145 12.71 23.91 12.42
N GLY A 146 11.54 23.26 12.33
CA GLY A 146 11.16 22.39 11.22
C GLY A 146 10.25 23.07 10.18
N LEU A 147 10.13 22.44 9.01
CA LEU A 147 9.11 22.81 8.02
C LEU A 147 7.71 22.47 8.55
N SER A 148 6.73 23.33 8.27
CA SER A 148 5.33 23.05 8.64
C SER A 148 4.85 21.73 8.00
N PRO A 149 4.05 20.91 8.70
CA PRO A 149 3.58 19.61 8.19
C PRO A 149 2.94 19.67 6.80
N ILE A 150 2.15 20.70 6.52
CA ILE A 150 1.53 20.92 5.21
C ILE A 150 2.55 21.10 4.08
N LEU A 151 3.67 21.78 4.34
CA LEU A 151 4.72 21.96 3.34
C LEU A 151 5.50 20.66 3.11
N GLN A 152 5.69 19.87 4.17
CA GLN A 152 6.28 18.53 4.03
C GLN A 152 5.38 17.64 3.17
N TYR A 153 4.06 17.68 3.41
CA TYR A 153 3.06 16.93 2.64
C TYR A 153 3.14 17.24 1.15
N PHE A 154 3.04 18.52 0.78
CA PHE A 154 3.16 18.92 -0.62
C PHE A 154 4.55 18.64 -1.20
N GLY A 155 5.62 18.74 -0.40
CA GLY A 155 6.97 18.37 -0.83
C GLY A 155 7.09 16.89 -1.25
N ILE A 156 6.36 15.98 -0.60
CA ILE A 156 6.29 14.58 -1.03
C ILE A 156 5.40 14.42 -2.26
N LEU A 157 4.23 15.06 -2.28
CA LEU A 157 3.30 14.95 -3.41
C LEU A 157 3.90 15.52 -4.72
N LEU A 158 4.70 16.58 -4.65
CA LEU A 158 5.43 17.15 -5.78
C LEU A 158 6.48 16.21 -6.40
N LYS A 159 6.74 15.04 -5.81
CA LYS A 159 7.52 13.97 -6.47
C LYS A 159 6.69 13.19 -7.49
N GLY A 160 5.37 13.25 -7.41
CA GLY A 160 4.43 12.69 -8.38
C GLY A 160 3.54 13.77 -8.98
N GLU A 161 2.38 13.36 -9.47
CA GLU A 161 1.35 14.25 -10.00
C GLU A 161 0.42 14.71 -8.87
N LEU A 162 0.09 16.01 -8.89
CA LEU A 162 -0.88 16.64 -7.99
C LEU A 162 -2.26 16.64 -8.66
N ASP A 163 -3.27 16.26 -7.90
CA ASP A 163 -4.66 16.41 -8.31
C ASP A 163 -5.05 17.90 -8.35
N HIS A 164 -6.14 18.24 -9.05
CA HIS A 164 -6.62 19.61 -9.20
C HIS A 164 -6.82 20.30 -7.85
N LEU A 165 -7.43 19.59 -6.90
CA LEU A 165 -7.67 20.13 -5.56
C LEU A 165 -6.36 20.37 -4.80
N GLU A 166 -5.40 19.46 -4.92
CA GLU A 166 -4.08 19.57 -4.28
C GLU A 166 -3.29 20.75 -4.86
N SER A 167 -3.35 20.96 -6.19
CA SER A 167 -2.73 22.09 -6.88
C SER A 167 -3.27 23.44 -6.41
N VAL A 168 -4.60 23.55 -6.25
CA VAL A 168 -5.24 24.79 -5.75
C VAL A 168 -4.86 25.06 -4.30
N GLU A 169 -4.85 24.04 -3.45
CA GLU A 169 -4.52 24.21 -2.03
C GLU A 169 -3.04 24.51 -1.79
N LEU A 170 -2.16 23.88 -2.58
CA LEU A 170 -0.75 24.22 -2.62
C LEU A 170 -0.55 25.67 -3.03
N ALA A 171 -1.21 26.10 -4.10
CA ALA A 171 -1.10 27.47 -4.59
C ALA A 171 -1.55 28.49 -3.54
N ARG A 172 -2.69 28.25 -2.89
CA ARG A 172 -3.21 29.11 -1.82
C ARG A 172 -2.23 29.23 -0.65
N SER A 173 -1.68 28.11 -0.18
CA SER A 173 -0.74 28.09 0.95
C SER A 173 0.57 28.82 0.64
N VAL A 174 1.12 28.60 -0.56
CA VAL A 174 2.38 29.24 -1.01
C VAL A 174 2.21 30.74 -1.23
N LEU A 175 1.06 31.15 -1.76
CA LEU A 175 0.72 32.57 -1.95
C LEU A 175 0.53 33.29 -0.61
N GLN A 176 -0.14 32.68 0.37
CA GLN A 176 -0.27 33.24 1.72
C GLN A 176 1.08 33.44 2.42
N GLN A 177 2.03 32.54 2.17
CA GLN A 177 3.40 32.66 2.70
C GLN A 177 4.31 33.59 1.88
N GLY A 178 3.79 34.23 0.82
CA GLY A 178 4.54 35.16 -0.03
C GLY A 178 5.60 34.49 -0.94
N ARG A 179 5.60 33.17 -1.08
CA ARG A 179 6.64 32.41 -1.80
C ARG A 179 6.32 32.19 -3.28
N LYS A 180 5.90 33.24 -3.99
CA LYS A 180 5.49 33.18 -5.42
C LYS A 180 6.48 32.46 -6.34
N GLN A 181 7.78 32.60 -6.09
CA GLN A 181 8.85 31.97 -6.87
C GLN A 181 8.76 30.44 -6.92
N LEU A 182 8.28 29.80 -5.84
CA LEU A 182 8.09 28.35 -5.81
C LEU A 182 6.94 27.92 -6.73
N LEU A 183 5.87 28.72 -6.75
CA LEU A 183 4.72 28.47 -7.61
C LEU A 183 5.11 28.55 -9.08
N GLU A 184 5.84 29.61 -9.46
CA GLU A 184 6.34 29.80 -10.83
C GLU A 184 7.24 28.65 -11.29
N LYS A 185 8.09 28.15 -10.39
CA LYS A 185 8.93 26.99 -10.67
C LYS A 185 8.10 25.74 -10.92
N TRP A 186 7.13 25.44 -10.06
CA TRP A 186 6.30 24.24 -10.21
C TRP A 186 5.35 24.30 -11.40
N LEU A 187 4.91 25.50 -11.80
CA LEU A 187 4.17 25.71 -13.04
C LEU A 187 5.05 25.41 -14.26
N LYS A 188 6.30 25.87 -14.27
CA LYS A 188 7.26 25.57 -15.35
C LYS A 188 7.63 24.09 -15.42
N ASP A 189 7.69 23.42 -14.27
CA ASP A 189 8.02 21.99 -14.17
C ASP A 189 6.81 21.08 -14.49
N ASN A 190 5.66 21.61 -14.96
CA ASN A 190 4.41 20.89 -15.22
C ASN A 190 3.93 20.03 -14.04
N LYS A 191 4.22 20.46 -12.81
CA LYS A 191 3.84 19.72 -11.59
C LYS A 191 2.46 20.08 -11.07
N LEU A 192 1.89 21.17 -11.58
CA LEU A 192 0.59 21.68 -11.17
C LEU A 192 -0.42 21.41 -12.28
N THR A 193 -1.58 20.90 -11.88
CA THR A 193 -2.75 20.79 -12.75
C THR A 193 -3.46 22.15 -12.81
N CYS A 194 -3.44 22.78 -13.99
CA CYS A 194 -4.14 24.04 -14.24
C CYS A 194 -5.65 23.79 -14.40
N SER A 195 -6.46 24.67 -13.79
CA SER A 195 -7.92 24.72 -13.94
C SER A 195 -8.35 25.96 -14.70
#